data_AF-A0A1Y3NBQ3-F1
#
_entry.id   AF-A0A1Y3NBQ3-F1
#
_cell.length_a   1.000
_cell.length_b   1.000
_cell.length_c   1.000
_cell.angle_alpha   90.00
_cell.angle_beta   90.00
_cell.angle_gamma   90.00
#
_symmetry.space_group_name_H-M   'P 1'
#
loop_
_entity.id
_entity.type
_entity.pdbx_description
1 polymer ?
#
loop_
_entity_poly.entity_id
_entity_poly.type
_entity_poly.pdbx_seq_one_letter_code
_entity_poly.pdbx_strand_id
1 'polypeptide(L)'
;ASSLFSPTRTTRYLDDFMLDDNDPENPKNWNVDEVADWLYRIGYISASKFFREKKVDGKMLVQMNLPTLREIGVSTLSERITLLHSILSLK
;
A
#
# COMPACT_ATOMS: atom_id res chain seq x y z
N ALA A 1 -19.00 -44.77 -24.29
CA ALA A 1 -19.10 -45.29 -22.92
C ALA A 1 -17.89 -44.81 -22.13
N SER A 2 -18.16 -44.19 -20.98
CA SER A 2 -17.33 -44.08 -19.78
C SER A 2 -15.91 -43.49 -19.85
N SER A 3 -15.83 -42.23 -19.40
CA SER A 3 -14.93 -41.69 -18.38
C SER A 3 -13.82 -42.60 -17.83
N LEU A 4 -12.58 -42.13 -17.94
CA LEU A 4 -11.53 -42.32 -16.93
C LEU A 4 -10.63 -41.07 -16.89
N PHE A 5 -11.15 -39.97 -16.35
CA PHE A 5 -10.28 -38.93 -15.80
C PHE A 5 -10.83 -38.47 -14.45
N SER A 6 -10.22 -39.00 -13.40
CA SER A 6 -10.20 -38.50 -12.02
C SER A 6 -9.13 -39.30 -11.27
N PRO A 7 -8.58 -38.82 -10.15
CA PRO A 7 -8.22 -37.44 -9.78
C PRO A 7 -6.87 -37.40 -9.02
N THR A 8 -5.95 -36.46 -9.30
CA THR A 8 -4.91 -36.14 -8.29
C THR A 8 -4.32 -34.72 -8.44
N ARG A 9 -4.79 -33.82 -7.58
CA ARG A 9 -3.95 -33.12 -6.58
C ARG A 9 -2.67 -32.43 -7.09
N THR A 10 -2.76 -31.47 -8.02
CA THR A 10 -1.59 -30.64 -8.38
C THR A 10 -1.81 -29.13 -8.24
N THR A 11 -3.02 -28.63 -8.01
CA THR A 11 -3.25 -27.17 -7.94
C THR A 11 -3.70 -26.72 -6.55
N ARG A 12 -2.89 -26.99 -5.52
CA ARG A 12 -2.92 -26.19 -4.27
C ARG A 12 -1.68 -25.31 -4.11
N TYR A 13 -0.69 -25.46 -5.00
CA TYR A 13 0.55 -24.68 -5.01
C TYR A 13 0.56 -23.56 -6.06
N LEU A 14 -0.49 -23.48 -6.89
CA LEU A 14 -0.61 -22.45 -7.94
C LEU A 14 -1.57 -21.31 -7.57
N ASP A 15 -2.25 -21.39 -6.43
CA ASP A 15 -3.02 -20.27 -5.86
C ASP A 15 -2.14 -19.33 -5.01
N ASP A 16 -1.00 -19.81 -4.50
CA ASP A 16 -0.12 -19.04 -3.60
C ASP A 16 0.85 -18.09 -4.36
N PHE A 17 1.06 -18.34 -5.66
CA PHE A 17 2.02 -17.58 -6.49
C PHE A 17 1.35 -16.54 -7.39
N MET A 18 0.03 -16.44 -7.35
CA MET A 18 -0.75 -15.34 -7.93
C MET A 18 -1.07 -14.38 -6.79
N LEU A 19 -0.05 -13.71 -6.25
CA LEU A 19 -0.27 -12.51 -5.42
C LEU A 19 -0.89 -11.47 -6.34
N ASP A 20 -2.22 -11.52 -6.40
CA ASP A 20 -3.02 -10.67 -7.24
C ASP A 20 -2.78 -9.23 -6.75
N ASP A 21 -2.22 -8.38 -7.62
CA ASP A 21 -2.01 -6.96 -7.33
C ASP A 21 -3.36 -6.22 -7.14
N ASN A 22 -4.52 -6.94 -7.12
CA ASN A 22 -5.81 -6.45 -6.65
C ASN A 22 -6.18 -6.92 -5.22
N ASP A 23 -5.25 -7.49 -4.46
CA ASP A 23 -5.46 -7.69 -3.04
C ASP A 23 -5.77 -6.34 -2.37
N PRO A 24 -6.91 -6.20 -1.67
CA PRO A 24 -7.30 -4.93 -1.08
C PRO A 24 -6.39 -4.51 0.10
N GLU A 25 -5.62 -5.45 0.66
CA GLU A 25 -4.63 -5.15 1.70
C GLU A 25 -3.33 -4.59 1.10
N ASN A 26 -3.10 -4.79 -0.22
CA ASN A 26 -1.97 -4.21 -0.93
C ASN A 26 -2.04 -2.67 -0.92
N PRO A 27 -1.04 -1.98 -0.35
CA PRO A 27 -1.06 -0.52 -0.23
C PRO A 27 -1.12 0.24 -1.55
N LYS A 28 -0.78 -0.40 -2.68
CA LYS A 28 -0.96 0.20 -4.01
C LYS A 28 -2.43 0.38 -4.40
N ASN A 29 -3.33 -0.39 -3.79
CA ASN A 29 -4.75 -0.43 -4.10
C ASN A 29 -5.56 0.54 -3.23
N TRP A 30 -4.93 1.10 -2.19
CA TRP A 30 -5.58 2.05 -1.30
C TRP A 30 -6.05 3.30 -2.04
N ASN A 31 -7.27 3.72 -1.73
CA ASN A 31 -7.80 5.01 -2.12
C ASN A 31 -7.27 6.13 -1.19
N VAL A 32 -7.61 7.38 -1.52
CA VAL A 32 -7.14 8.56 -0.78
C VAL A 32 -7.57 8.55 0.69
N ASP A 33 -8.78 8.07 0.99
CA ASP A 33 -9.30 8.00 2.36
C ASP A 33 -8.57 6.91 3.17
N GLU A 34 -8.24 5.77 2.56
CA GLU A 34 -7.47 4.69 3.19
C GLU A 34 -6.03 5.12 3.50
N VAL A 35 -5.37 5.85 2.58
CA VAL A 35 -4.06 6.46 2.83
C VAL A 35 -4.11 7.45 3.99
N ALA A 36 -5.14 8.30 4.04
CA ALA A 36 -5.32 9.27 5.11
C ALA A 36 -5.62 8.61 6.46
N ASP A 37 -6.43 7.55 6.48
CA ASP A 37 -6.70 6.76 7.70
C ASP A 37 -5.42 6.08 8.20
N TRP A 38 -4.64 5.47 7.30
CA TRP A 38 -3.36 4.88 7.66
C TRP A 38 -2.41 5.90 8.29
N LEU A 39 -2.24 7.07 7.67
CA LEU A 39 -1.44 8.17 8.22
C LEU A 39 -1.93 8.62 9.60
N TYR A 40 -3.25 8.69 9.78
CA TYR A 40 -3.85 9.02 11.07
C TYR A 40 -3.51 7.97 12.13
N ARG A 41 -3.62 6.68 11.80
CA ARG A 41 -3.33 5.54 12.69
C ARG A 41 -1.87 5.49 13.14
N ILE A 42 -0.93 5.84 12.26
CA ILE A 42 0.50 5.88 12.60
C ILE A 42 0.92 7.21 13.26
N GLY A 43 -0.03 8.10 13.58
CA GLY A 43 0.20 9.34 14.33
C GLY A 43 0.50 10.57 13.48
N TYR A 44 0.47 10.48 12.15
CA TYR A 44 0.75 11.56 11.21
C TYR A 44 -0.53 12.34 10.84
N ILE A 45 -1.25 12.85 11.84
CA ILE A 45 -2.57 13.49 11.71
C ILE A 45 -2.52 14.75 10.83
N SER A 46 -1.47 15.56 10.94
CA SER A 46 -1.32 16.75 10.09
C SER A 46 -1.02 16.35 8.65
N ALA A 47 -0.19 15.32 8.44
CA ALA A 47 0.12 14.82 7.11
C ALA A 47 -1.10 14.19 6.44
N SER A 48 -1.96 13.48 7.19
CA SER A 48 -3.16 12.85 6.60
C SER A 48 -4.08 13.87 5.92
N LYS A 49 -4.23 15.08 6.49
CA LYS A 49 -4.97 16.18 5.85
C LYS A 49 -4.32 16.61 4.54
N PHE A 50 -3.02 16.89 4.56
CA PHE A 50 -2.29 17.33 3.36
C PHE A 50 -2.29 16.28 2.25
N PHE A 51 -2.16 14.99 2.59
CA PHE A 51 -2.23 13.89 1.65
C PHE A 51 -3.63 13.78 1.03
N ARG A 52 -4.68 13.96 1.84
CA ARG A 52 -6.07 13.97 1.37
C ARG A 52 -6.35 15.15 0.43
N GLU A 53 -5.92 16.36 0.79
CA GLU A 53 -6.08 17.57 -0.03
C GLU A 53 -5.36 17.44 -1.38
N LYS A 54 -4.18 16.82 -1.38
CA LYS A 54 -3.39 16.55 -2.60
C LYS A 54 -3.82 15.29 -3.34
N LYS A 55 -4.88 14.59 -2.88
CA LYS A 55 -5.42 13.36 -3.47
C LYS A 55 -4.36 12.26 -3.66
N VAL A 56 -3.51 12.09 -2.67
CA VAL A 56 -2.49 11.02 -2.67
C VAL A 56 -3.19 9.68 -2.45
N ASP A 57 -3.17 8.83 -3.48
CA ASP A 57 -3.65 7.45 -3.43
C ASP A 57 -2.52 6.47 -3.08
N GLY A 58 -2.85 5.20 -2.94
CA GLY A 58 -1.92 4.13 -2.58
C GLY A 58 -0.75 3.99 -3.57
N LYS A 59 -1.03 4.13 -4.87
CA LYS A 59 -0.01 4.10 -5.92
C LYS A 59 1.01 5.21 -5.77
N MET A 60 0.54 6.42 -5.47
CA MET A 60 1.42 7.56 -5.21
C MET A 60 2.16 7.40 -3.89
N LEU A 61 1.51 6.90 -2.83
CA LEU A 61 2.10 6.67 -1.51
C LEU A 61 3.34 5.78 -1.60
N VAL A 62 3.26 4.63 -2.27
CA VAL A 62 4.38 3.67 -2.35
C VAL A 62 5.56 4.15 -3.21
N GLN A 63 5.36 5.22 -3.98
CA GLN A 63 6.37 5.88 -4.82
C GLN A 63 7.00 7.11 -4.14
N MET A 64 6.54 7.47 -2.94
CA MET A 64 7.06 8.62 -2.20
C MET A 64 8.55 8.49 -1.88
N ASN A 65 9.19 9.64 -1.79
CA ASN A 65 10.59 9.82 -1.45
C ASN A 65 10.76 11.09 -0.59
N LEU A 66 11.95 11.32 -0.05
CA LEU A 66 12.20 12.48 0.80
C LEU A 66 11.82 13.85 0.17
N PRO A 67 12.14 14.15 -1.10
CA PRO A 67 11.73 15.42 -1.70
C PRO A 67 10.21 15.56 -1.85
N THR A 68 9.51 14.52 -2.33
CA THR A 68 8.04 14.56 -2.48
C THR A 68 7.32 14.71 -1.15
N LEU A 69 7.78 14.04 -0.09
CA LEU A 69 7.23 14.21 1.28
C LEU A 69 7.39 15.67 1.78
N ARG A 70 8.51 16.32 1.45
CA ARG A 70 8.74 17.73 1.78
C ARG A 70 7.74 18.63 1.04
N GLU A 71 7.53 18.40 -0.25
CA GLU A 71 6.58 19.17 -1.07
C GLU A 71 5.13 18.99 -0.61
N ILE A 72 4.81 17.82 -0.04
CA ILE A 72 3.47 17.54 0.49
C ILE A 72 3.19 18.32 1.77
N GLY A 73 4.21 18.57 2.60
CA GLY A 73 4.09 19.37 3.82
C GLY A 73 4.80 18.78 5.04
N VAL A 74 5.51 17.65 4.88
CA VAL A 74 6.29 17.05 5.97
C VAL A 74 7.61 17.80 6.12
N SER A 75 7.58 18.81 7.00
CA SER A 75 8.60 19.87 7.04
C SER A 75 9.93 19.44 7.68
N THR A 76 9.90 18.60 8.71
CA THR A 76 11.13 18.18 9.39
C THR A 76 11.79 16.99 8.72
N LEU A 77 13.12 16.95 8.69
CA LEU A 77 13.86 15.84 8.10
C LEU A 77 13.61 14.53 8.84
N SER A 78 13.58 14.56 10.17
CA SER A 78 13.33 13.40 11.02
C SER A 78 11.98 12.77 10.72
N GLU A 79 10.89 13.58 10.65
CA GLU A 79 9.56 13.06 10.30
C GLU A 79 9.53 12.46 8.89
N ARG A 80 10.22 13.07 7.92
CA ARG A 80 10.28 12.50 6.55
C ARG A 80 10.98 11.15 6.53
N ILE A 81 12.09 11.00 7.27
CA ILE A 81 12.81 9.73 7.34
C ILE A 81 11.94 8.66 8.02
N THR A 82 11.33 8.99 9.16
CA THR A 82 10.45 8.07 9.88
C THR A 82 9.24 7.67 9.03
N LEU A 83 8.57 8.63 8.40
CA LEU A 83 7.43 8.34 7.53
C LEU A 83 7.84 7.52 6.31
N LEU A 84 8.98 7.81 5.69
CA LEU A 84 9.49 7.03 4.57
C LEU A 84 9.76 5.58 4.99
N HIS A 85 10.34 5.35 6.17
CA HIS A 85 10.51 4.00 6.70
C HIS A 85 9.16 3.30 6.91
N SER A 86 8.15 4.00 7.44
CA SER A 86 6.80 3.44 7.58
C SER A 86 6.17 3.08 6.23
N ILE A 87 6.36 3.90 5.20
CA ILE A 87 5.89 3.60 3.83
C ILE A 87 6.63 2.39 3.25
N LEU A 88 7.94 2.28 3.46
CA LEU A 88 8.73 1.16 2.97
C LEU A 88 8.37 -0.16 3.66
N SER A 89 7.93 -0.12 4.93
CA SER A 89 7.45 -1.31 5.65
C SER A 89 6.09 -1.84 5.20
N LEU A 90 5.40 -1.12 4.30
CA LEU A 90 4.15 -1.58 3.71
C LEU A 90 4.35 -2.55 2.52
N LYS A 91 5.59 -2.69 2.03
CA LYS A 91 5.96 -3.56 0.90
C LYS A 91 6.39 -4.95 1.35
#